data_AF-A0A1K1T383-F1
#
_entry.id   AF-A0A1K1T383-F1
#
_cell.length_a   1.000
_cell.length_b   1.000
_cell.length_c   1.000
_cell.angle_alpha   90.00
_cell.angle_beta   90.00
_cell.angle_gamma   90.00
#
_symmetry.space_group_name_H-M   'P 1'
#
loop_
_entity.id
_entity.type
_entity.pdbx_description
1 polymer ?
#
loop_
_entity_poly.entity_id
_entity_poly.type
_entity_poly.pdbx_seq_one_letter_code
_entity_poly.pdbx_strand_id
1 'polypeptide(L)'
;MLPSGMREIEKAKQDGRWEAAYTSASNSVVPDDLLAALDANPKASAFFATLNGRNRYAILYRIQNAKKPATRVRKIEEFIDMLNRGETIHS
;
A
#
# COMPACT_ATOMS: atom_id res chain seq x y z
N MET A 1 10.21 -17.39 -14.08
CA MET A 1 10.93 -16.14 -13.70
C MET A 1 10.13 -15.47 -12.60
N LEU A 2 10.58 -15.53 -11.34
CA LEU A 2 9.84 -14.95 -10.22
C LEU A 2 9.96 -13.42 -10.22
N PRO A 3 8.86 -12.67 -10.09
CA PRO A 3 8.89 -11.21 -10.16
C PRO A 3 9.67 -10.65 -8.97
N SER A 4 10.63 -9.79 -9.29
CA SER A 4 11.65 -9.19 -8.40
C SER A 4 11.11 -8.53 -7.13
N GLY A 5 9.80 -8.27 -7.05
CA GLY A 5 9.15 -7.76 -5.85
C GLY A 5 9.12 -8.74 -4.67
N MET A 6 9.17 -10.07 -4.88
CA MET A 6 9.18 -11.04 -3.78
C MET A 6 10.49 -11.06 -3.00
N ARG A 7 11.63 -10.86 -3.66
CA ARG A 7 12.94 -10.93 -2.98
C ARG A 7 13.16 -9.78 -2.02
N GLU A 8 12.65 -8.59 -2.34
CA GLU A 8 12.71 -7.45 -1.42
C GLU A 8 11.77 -7.63 -0.23
N ILE A 9 10.61 -8.28 -0.43
CA ILE A 9 9.69 -8.64 0.65
C ILE A 9 10.31 -9.69 1.57
N GLU A 10 10.98 -10.71 1.01
CA GLU A 10 11.65 -11.75 1.81
C GLU A 10 12.93 -11.24 2.49
N LYS A 11 13.65 -10.29 1.90
CA LYS A 11 14.78 -9.64 2.58
C LYS A 11 14.32 -8.74 3.72
N ALA A 12 13.25 -7.97 3.52
CA ALA A 12 12.65 -7.16 4.59
C ALA A 12 12.14 -8.05 5.75
N LYS A 13 11.67 -9.26 5.44
CA LYS A 13 11.24 -10.30 6.39
C LYS A 13 12.34 -10.71 7.39
N GLN A 14 13.60 -10.74 6.96
CA GLN A 14 14.72 -11.22 7.78
C GLN A 14 15.36 -10.12 8.65
N ASP A 15 15.09 -8.84 8.38
CA ASP A 15 15.84 -7.70 8.94
C ASP A 15 15.17 -7.04 10.16
N GLY A 16 14.19 -7.71 10.80
CA GLY A 16 13.51 -7.21 12.02
C GLY A 16 12.61 -5.97 11.84
N ARG A 17 12.81 -5.19 10.77
CA ARG A 17 11.90 -4.14 10.27
C ARG A 17 10.54 -4.69 9.85
N TRP A 18 10.46 -6.01 9.66
CA TRP A 18 9.23 -6.74 9.39
C TRP A 18 8.28 -6.75 10.59
N GLU A 19 8.78 -7.00 11.82
CA GLU A 19 7.93 -7.06 13.02
C GLU A 19 7.42 -5.68 13.45
N ALA A 20 8.26 -4.65 13.37
CA ALA A 20 7.87 -3.29 13.75
C ALA A 20 6.78 -2.69 12.85
N ALA A 21 6.68 -3.14 11.59
CA ALA A 21 5.61 -2.75 10.66
C ALA A 21 4.36 -3.63 10.72
N TYR A 22 4.43 -4.79 11.41
CA TYR A 22 3.41 -5.85 11.45
C TYR A 22 2.91 -6.22 12.85
N THR A 23 3.08 -5.38 13.88
CA THR A 23 2.38 -5.61 15.18
C THR A 23 0.85 -5.59 15.05
N SER A 24 0.29 -5.12 13.94
CA SER A 24 -0.95 -5.70 13.41
C SER A 24 -1.14 -5.24 11.97
N ALA A 25 -1.84 -6.01 11.13
CA ALA A 25 -2.36 -5.50 9.87
C ALA A 25 -3.25 -4.24 10.06
N SER A 26 -3.65 -3.95 11.31
CA SER A 26 -4.35 -2.75 11.78
C SER A 26 -3.41 -1.59 12.19
N ASN A 27 -2.10 -1.83 12.34
CA ASN A 27 -1.09 -0.86 12.83
C ASN A 27 -0.05 -0.44 11.79
N SER A 28 -0.07 -0.96 10.56
CA SER A 28 0.67 -0.30 9.47
C SER A 28 0.03 1.06 9.24
N VAL A 29 0.64 2.11 9.80
CA VAL A 29 0.16 3.50 9.78
C VAL A 29 -0.10 3.90 8.33
N VAL A 30 -1.38 3.92 7.96
CA VAL A 30 -1.82 4.47 6.69
C VAL A 30 -1.50 5.96 6.75
N PRO A 31 -0.71 6.50 5.82
CA PRO A 31 -0.40 7.93 5.85
C PRO A 31 -1.69 8.76 5.76
N ASP A 32 -1.75 9.86 6.50
CA ASP A 32 -2.96 10.69 6.65
C ASP A 32 -3.58 11.11 5.31
N ASP A 33 -2.76 11.36 4.29
CA ASP A 33 -3.21 11.74 2.96
C ASP A 33 -3.80 10.57 2.16
N LEU A 34 -3.29 9.35 2.33
CA LEU A 34 -3.93 8.15 1.80
C LEU A 34 -5.22 7.85 2.56
N LEU A 35 -5.22 8.03 3.89
CA LEU A 35 -6.41 7.82 4.71
C LEU A 35 -7.53 8.78 4.30
N ALA A 36 -7.24 10.07 4.18
CA ALA A 36 -8.20 11.08 3.72
C ALA A 36 -8.77 10.75 2.32
N ALA A 37 -7.93 10.24 1.41
CA ALA A 37 -8.37 9.83 0.08
C ALA A 37 -9.25 8.57 0.11
N LEU A 38 -8.98 7.62 1.00
CA LEU A 38 -9.82 6.44 1.24
C LEU A 38 -11.14 6.82 1.90
N ASP A 39 -11.14 7.72 2.88
CA ASP A 39 -12.36 8.21 3.54
C ASP A 39 -13.29 8.95 2.57
N ALA A 40 -12.73 9.68 1.61
CA ALA A 40 -13.48 10.29 0.52
C ALA A 40 -14.04 9.25 -0.50
N ASN A 41 -13.53 8.01 -0.49
CA ASN A 41 -13.89 6.95 -1.43
C ASN A 41 -14.25 5.65 -0.70
N PRO A 42 -15.48 5.52 -0.14
CA PRO A 42 -15.88 4.37 0.66
C PRO A 42 -15.71 3.02 -0.05
N LYS A 43 -15.89 2.97 -1.37
CA LYS A 43 -15.67 1.77 -2.20
C LYS A 43 -14.20 1.36 -2.21
N ALA A 44 -13.29 2.30 -2.48
CA ALA A 44 -11.85 2.06 -2.42
C ALA A 44 -11.39 1.67 -1.02
N SER A 45 -11.94 2.30 0.03
CA SER A 45 -11.64 1.97 1.43
C SER A 45 -12.03 0.54 1.78
N ALA A 46 -13.26 0.13 1.43
CA ALA A 46 -13.72 -1.24 1.62
C ALA A 46 -12.84 -2.24 0.87
N PHE A 47 -12.49 -1.97 -0.39
CA PHE A 47 -11.64 -2.87 -1.17
C PHE A 47 -10.20 -2.91 -0.62
N PHE A 48 -9.64 -1.77 -0.21
CA PHE A 48 -8.34 -1.67 0.43
C PHE A 48 -8.26 -2.51 1.70
N ALA A 49 -9.33 -2.56 2.50
CA ALA A 49 -9.43 -3.40 3.69
C ALA A 49 -9.41 -4.91 3.38
N THR A 50 -9.82 -5.31 2.17
CA THR A 50 -9.75 -6.72 1.70
C THR A 50 -8.39 -7.13 1.14
N LEU A 51 -7.48 -6.17 0.91
CA LEU A 51 -6.19 -6.47 0.32
C LEU A 51 -5.33 -7.32 1.24
N ASN A 52 -4.66 -8.31 0.65
CA ASN A 52 -3.59 -9.02 1.34
C ASN A 52 -2.39 -8.10 1.64
N GLY A 53 -1.56 -8.49 2.60
CA GLY A 53 -0.41 -7.69 3.06
C GLY A 53 0.57 -7.31 1.93
N ARG A 54 0.66 -8.12 0.87
CA ARG A 54 1.52 -7.87 -0.29
C ARG A 54 1.04 -6.67 -1.11
N ASN A 55 -0.25 -6.61 -1.44
CA ASN A 55 -0.84 -5.49 -2.18
C ASN A 55 -0.86 -4.22 -1.33
N ARG A 56 -1.21 -4.34 -0.04
CA ARG A 56 -1.19 -3.22 0.90
C ARG A 56 0.22 -2.62 1.02
N TYR A 57 1.25 -3.46 1.14
CA TYR A 57 2.65 -3.01 1.16
C TYR A 57 3.05 -2.30 -0.13
N ALA A 58 2.71 -2.86 -1.29
CA ALA A 58 3.08 -2.27 -2.57
C ALA A 58 2.51 -0.85 -2.74
N ILE A 59 1.29 -0.59 -2.27
CA ILE A 59 0.67 0.74 -2.25
C ILE A 59 1.45 1.66 -1.30
N LEU A 60 1.59 1.27 -0.03
CA LEU A 60 2.24 2.08 1.00
C LEU A 60 3.69 2.43 0.64
N TYR A 61 4.46 1.44 0.18
CA TYR A 61 5.85 1.62 -0.26
C TYR A 61 5.96 2.60 -1.44
N ARG A 62 5.07 2.49 -2.44
CA ARG A 62 5.10 3.39 -3.61
C ARG A 62 4.72 4.83 -3.25
N ILE A 63 3.83 5.02 -2.27
CA ILE A 63 3.46 6.35 -1.74
C ILE A 63 4.60 6.92 -0.90
N GLN A 64 5.20 6.11 -0.02
CA GLN A 64 6.31 6.54 0.84
C GLN A 64 7.56 6.93 0.04
N ASN A 65 7.86 6.22 -1.05
CA ASN A 65 9.00 6.53 -1.92
C ASN A 65 8.75 7.71 -2.86
N ALA A 66 7.54 8.25 -2.92
CA ALA A 66 7.23 9.43 -3.73
C ALA A 66 7.74 10.70 -3.04
N LYS A 67 9.03 11.03 -3.26
CA LYS A 67 9.71 12.17 -2.62
C LYS A 67 9.12 13.54 -2.96
N LYS A 68 8.46 13.67 -4.13
CA LYS A 68 7.84 14.92 -4.56
C LYS A 68 6.36 14.93 -4.13
N PRO A 69 5.87 15.97 -3.43
CA PRO A 69 4.47 16.06 -3.00
C PRO A 69 3.46 15.89 -4.14
N ALA A 70 3.70 16.54 -5.30
CA ALA A 70 2.83 16.39 -6.47
C ALA A 70 2.76 14.95 -7.00
N THR A 71 3.89 14.23 -6.98
CA THR A 71 3.91 12.81 -7.39
C THR A 71 3.22 11.92 -6.36
N ARG A 72 3.30 12.28 -5.07
CA ARG A 72 2.64 11.56 -3.99
C ARG A 72 1.12 11.64 -4.12
N VAL A 73 0.58 12.85 -4.29
CA VAL A 73 -0.86 13.08 -4.52
C VAL A 73 -1.35 12.30 -5.74
N ARG A 74 -0.66 12.43 -6.87
CA ARG A 74 -1.02 11.71 -8.10
C ARG A 74 -1.02 10.19 -7.91
N LYS A 75 -0.05 9.64 -7.17
CA LYS A 75 -0.02 8.20 -6.88
C LYS A 75 -1.19 7.76 -6.01
N ILE A 76 -1.57 8.58 -5.03
CA ILE A 76 -2.72 8.28 -4.18
C ILE A 76 -3.98 8.22 -5.04
N GLU A 77 -4.21 9.21 -5.90
CA GLU A 77 -5.33 9.22 -6.86
C GLU A 77 -5.32 7.96 -7.76
N GLU A 78 -4.17 7.64 -8.35
CA GLU A 78 -4.00 6.44 -9.19
C GLU A 78 -4.35 5.15 -8.44
N PHE A 79 -3.97 5.03 -7.16
CA PHE A 79 -4.32 3.87 -6.35
C PHE A 79 -5.78 3.85 -5.95
N ILE A 80 -6.37 4.98 -5.57
CA ILE A 80 -7.81 5.05 -5.28
C ILE A 80 -8.63 4.62 -6.49
N ASP A 81 -8.27 5.07 -7.70
CA ASP A 81 -8.94 4.65 -8.93
C ASP A 81 -8.80 3.16 -9.19
N MET A 82 -7.60 2.60 -9.01
CA MET A 82 -7.34 1.16 -9.10
C MET A 82 -8.23 0.36 -8.11
N LEU A 83 -8.29 0.80 -6.85
CA LEU A 83 -9.11 0.17 -5.82
C LEU A 83 -10.61 0.30 -6.11
N ASN A 84 -11.05 1.44 -6.65
CA ASN A 84 -12.42 1.66 -7.10
C ASN A 84 -12.81 0.71 -8.25
N ARG A 85 -11.85 0.28 -9.08
CA ARG A 85 -12.04 -0.74 -10.11
C ARG A 85 -11.95 -2.17 -9.57
N GLY A 86 -11.56 -2.37 -8.31
CA GLY A 86 -11.35 -3.69 -7.72
C GLY A 86 -10.06 -4.36 -8.20
N GLU A 87 -9.08 -3.58 -8.65
CA GLU A 87 -7.81 -4.06 -9.17
C GLU A 87 -6.73 -4.11 -8.09
N THR A 88 -5.77 -5.03 -8.24
CA THR A 88 -4.62 -5.20 -7.35
C THR A 88 -3.30 -5.06 -8.11
N ILE A 89 -2.22 -4.68 -7.42
CA ILE A 89 -0.88 -4.55 -8.02
C ILE A 89 -0.29 -5.94 -8.32
N HIS A 90 -0.61 -6.90 -7.48
CA HIS A 90 -0.20 -8.29 -7.57
C HIS A 90 -1.45 -9.16 -7.64
N SER A 91 -1.55 -9.92 -8.74
CA SER A 91 -2.52 -11.00 -8.99
C SER A 91 -2.13 -12.28 -8.27
#